data_AF-G3UD77-F1
#
_entry.id   AF-G3UD77-F1
#
_cell.length_a   1.000
_cell.length_b   1.000
_cell.length_c   1.000
_cell.angle_alpha   90.00
_cell.angle_beta   90.00
_cell.angle_gamma   90.00
#
_symmetry.space_group_name_H-M   'P 1'
#
loop_
_entity.id
_entity.type
_entity.pdbx_description
1 polymer ?
#
loop_
_entity_poly.entity_id
_entity_poly.type
_entity_poly.pdbx_seq_one_letter_code
_entity_poly.pdbx_strand_id
1 'polypeptide(L)'
;MVHGITFVLGILGNGLVMMTRRVTFICYVNLALADLSFIATLPFLIVSMAKEQWFFGWFLCKLIYIVVDMNLYGSIFLITLIALDCCICVQHPVWAQNHRTIGLAKRVIIGLWILALVLTLPVTIFITTVKDEEEKIYCLFYCSDIIEEGMKVMIPVSIACTIIWFVIGFSIPVSIITICYGVIAANVRKKPVTLYESSLLSQFTFFLCWFSFHLVALLTVVWVREMMNGKYLILLILFNLVKSLAALNSCLNPILYFFVGQNFQKRLMYYLP
;
A
#
# COMPACT_ATOMS: atom_id res chain seq x y z
N MET A 1 14.96 11.28 -9.30
CA MET A 1 16.00 10.43 -8.67
C MET A 1 15.40 9.32 -7.81
N VAL A 2 14.55 9.63 -6.83
CA VAL A 2 13.91 8.63 -5.92
C VAL A 2 13.21 7.50 -6.69
N HIS A 3 12.26 7.81 -7.60
CA HIS A 3 11.56 6.78 -8.37
C HIS A 3 12.47 5.88 -9.23
N GLY A 4 13.60 6.40 -9.72
CA GLY A 4 14.56 5.59 -10.48
C GLY A 4 15.31 4.61 -9.59
N ILE A 5 15.70 5.03 -8.39
CA ILE A 5 16.31 4.15 -7.38
C ILE A 5 15.30 3.09 -6.93
N THR A 6 14.05 3.51 -6.66
CA THR A 6 12.93 2.62 -6.33
C THR A 6 12.73 1.57 -7.42
N PHE A 7 12.77 1.96 -8.68
CA PHE A 7 12.61 1.03 -9.81
C PHE A 7 13.71 -0.05 -9.83
N VAL A 8 14.97 0.35 -9.74
CA VAL A 8 16.11 -0.59 -9.79
C VAL A 8 16.11 -1.52 -8.57
N LEU A 9 16.03 -0.96 -7.36
CA LEU A 9 16.04 -1.75 -6.13
C LEU A 9 14.81 -2.66 -6.02
N GLY A 10 13.65 -2.16 -6.43
CA GLY A 10 12.41 -2.88 -6.42
C GLY A 10 12.41 -4.10 -7.35
N ILE A 11 12.90 -3.96 -8.59
CA ILE A 11 13.01 -5.08 -9.53
C ILE A 11 13.97 -6.14 -9.00
N LEU A 12 15.15 -5.72 -8.53
CA LEU A 12 16.16 -6.65 -8.00
C LEU A 12 15.65 -7.39 -6.75
N GLY A 13 15.10 -6.64 -5.78
CA GLY A 13 14.62 -7.20 -4.51
C GLY A 13 13.41 -8.11 -4.69
N ASN A 14 12.32 -7.61 -5.30
CA ASN A 14 11.09 -8.39 -5.47
C ASN A 14 11.24 -9.50 -6.51
N GLY A 15 12.08 -9.29 -7.54
CA GLY A 15 12.43 -10.33 -8.51
C GLY A 15 13.16 -11.51 -7.86
N LEU A 16 14.10 -11.24 -6.95
CA LEU A 16 14.79 -12.28 -6.18
C LEU A 16 13.82 -13.08 -5.30
N VAL A 17 12.86 -12.41 -4.66
CA VAL A 17 11.80 -13.07 -3.86
C VAL A 17 10.96 -14.01 -4.72
N MET A 18 10.58 -13.61 -5.94
CA MET A 18 9.86 -14.49 -6.86
C MET A 18 10.71 -15.68 -7.36
N MET A 19 11.99 -15.45 -7.66
CA MET A 19 12.90 -16.48 -8.18
C MET A 19 13.26 -17.54 -7.14
N THR A 20 13.32 -17.17 -5.85
CA THR A 20 13.82 -18.04 -4.79
C THR A 20 12.91 -19.22 -4.44
N ARG A 21 11.73 -19.40 -5.08
CA ARG A 21 10.82 -20.57 -5.24
C ARG A 21 10.79 -21.71 -4.18
N ARG A 22 11.37 -21.56 -3.00
CA ARG A 22 11.40 -22.59 -1.95
C ARG A 22 10.17 -22.47 -1.09
N VAL A 23 8.96 -22.70 -1.62
CA VAL A 23 7.74 -23.06 -0.85
C VAL A 23 7.42 -22.18 0.38
N THR A 24 8.04 -21.01 0.53
CA THR A 24 8.01 -20.20 1.75
C THR A 24 6.95 -19.12 1.53
N PHE A 25 5.79 -19.36 2.13
CA PHE A 25 4.67 -18.43 2.38
C PHE A 25 4.15 -17.69 1.14
N ILE A 26 3.08 -18.26 0.56
CA ILE A 26 2.27 -17.71 -0.52
C ILE A 26 1.92 -16.20 -0.37
N CYS A 27 1.85 -15.68 0.85
CA CYS A 27 1.66 -14.25 1.13
C CYS A 27 2.83 -13.39 0.63
N TYR A 28 4.09 -13.80 0.83
CA TYR A 28 5.25 -13.03 0.35
C TYR A 28 5.35 -13.01 -1.17
N VAL A 29 4.93 -14.10 -1.83
CA VAL A 29 4.88 -14.14 -3.31
C VAL A 29 3.81 -13.18 -3.83
N ASN A 30 2.64 -13.13 -3.20
CA ASN A 30 1.59 -12.16 -3.57
C ASN A 30 2.01 -10.72 -3.31
N LEU A 31 2.80 -10.51 -2.26
CA LEU A 31 3.33 -9.20 -1.90
C LEU A 31 4.39 -8.72 -2.90
N ALA A 32 5.32 -9.59 -3.27
CA ALA A 32 6.28 -9.32 -4.35
C ALA A 32 5.58 -9.09 -5.70
N LEU A 33 4.50 -9.81 -6.00
CA LEU A 33 3.69 -9.60 -7.20
C LEU A 33 3.03 -8.21 -7.18
N ALA A 34 2.46 -7.81 -6.04
CA ALA A 34 1.90 -6.48 -5.87
C ALA A 34 2.98 -5.41 -6.11
N ASP A 35 4.15 -5.56 -5.48
CA ASP A 35 5.23 -4.58 -5.57
C ASP A 35 5.80 -4.46 -6.98
N LEU A 36 6.01 -5.59 -7.68
CA LEU A 36 6.46 -5.58 -9.08
C LEU A 36 5.44 -4.92 -10.01
N SER A 37 4.14 -5.14 -9.78
CA SER A 37 3.07 -4.51 -10.54
C SER A 37 3.11 -2.99 -10.37
N PHE A 38 3.31 -2.50 -9.14
CA PHE A 38 3.51 -1.08 -8.86
C PHE A 38 4.78 -0.53 -9.51
N ILE A 39 5.92 -1.22 -9.36
CA ILE A 39 7.21 -0.80 -9.91
C ILE A 39 7.15 -0.67 -11.44
N ALA A 40 6.39 -1.54 -12.12
CA ALA A 40 6.18 -1.46 -13.56
C ALA A 40 5.45 -0.16 -14.00
N THR A 41 4.74 0.52 -13.10
CA THR A 41 4.10 1.82 -13.39
C THR A 41 5.05 3.01 -13.25
N LEU A 42 6.17 2.87 -12.52
CA LEU A 42 7.09 3.97 -12.22
C LEU A 42 7.70 4.63 -13.47
N PRO A 43 8.07 3.93 -14.57
CA PRO A 43 8.58 4.57 -15.77
C PRO A 43 7.62 5.60 -16.37
N PHE A 44 6.32 5.29 -16.38
CA PHE A 44 5.29 6.21 -16.87
C PHE A 44 5.18 7.46 -15.98
N LEU A 45 5.24 7.28 -14.66
CA LEU A 45 5.25 8.38 -13.70
C LEU A 45 6.51 9.26 -13.85
N ILE A 46 7.68 8.65 -14.06
CA ILE A 46 8.95 9.36 -14.27
C ILE A 46 8.88 10.23 -15.53
N VAL A 47 8.37 9.69 -16.65
CA VAL A 47 8.21 10.47 -17.89
C VAL A 47 7.23 11.61 -17.69
N SER A 48 6.11 11.35 -16.99
CA SER A 48 5.11 12.38 -16.74
C SER A 48 5.65 13.52 -15.86
N MET A 49 6.44 13.20 -14.83
CA MET A 49 7.10 14.20 -14.00
C MET A 49 8.18 14.98 -14.76
N ALA A 50 8.98 14.30 -15.59
CA ALA A 50 10.08 14.95 -16.33
C ALA A 50 9.59 15.91 -17.42
N LYS A 51 8.37 15.73 -17.90
CA LYS A 51 7.76 16.53 -18.97
C LYS A 51 6.64 17.44 -18.47
N GLU A 52 6.36 17.39 -17.16
CA GLU A 52 5.29 18.12 -16.48
C GLU A 52 3.93 17.99 -17.17
N GLN A 53 3.66 16.82 -17.78
CA GLN A 53 2.42 16.54 -18.51
C GLN A 53 2.18 15.03 -18.66
N TRP A 54 0.97 14.64 -19.07
CA TRP A 54 0.51 13.26 -19.22
C TRP A 54 0.26 12.90 -20.68
N PHE A 55 1.13 12.05 -21.26
CA PHE A 55 1.04 11.67 -22.69
C PHE A 55 0.29 10.37 -22.97
N PHE A 56 0.12 9.51 -21.95
CA PHE A 56 -0.27 8.11 -22.18
C PHE A 56 -1.78 7.86 -22.26
N GLY A 57 -2.56 8.94 -22.38
CA GLY A 57 -4.01 8.89 -22.55
C GLY A 57 -4.79 8.55 -21.28
N TRP A 58 -6.12 8.62 -21.42
CA TRP A 58 -7.08 8.47 -20.32
C TRP A 58 -7.04 7.08 -19.67
N PHE A 59 -6.95 6.02 -20.47
CA PHE A 59 -6.95 4.65 -19.96
C PHE A 59 -5.74 4.39 -19.06
N LEU A 60 -4.53 4.76 -19.50
CA LEU A 60 -3.33 4.51 -18.72
C LEU A 60 -3.26 5.40 -17.46
N CYS A 61 -3.80 6.62 -17.52
CA CYS A 61 -3.98 7.48 -16.35
C CYS A 61 -4.76 6.73 -15.26
N LYS A 62 -5.96 6.22 -15.58
CA LYS A 62 -6.77 5.45 -14.62
C LYS A 62 -6.11 4.14 -14.19
N LEU A 63 -5.53 3.38 -15.13
CA LEU A 63 -4.90 2.09 -14.84
C LEU A 63 -3.75 2.22 -13.84
N ILE A 64 -2.90 3.23 -13.98
CA ILE A 64 -1.78 3.42 -13.05
C ILE A 64 -2.29 3.71 -11.65
N TYR A 65 -3.27 4.60 -11.49
CA TYR A 65 -3.85 4.85 -10.17
C TYR A 65 -4.49 3.58 -9.59
N ILE A 66 -5.19 2.79 -10.39
CA ILE A 66 -5.72 1.48 -9.97
C ILE A 66 -4.59 0.58 -9.45
N VAL A 67 -3.50 0.43 -10.21
CA VAL A 67 -2.38 -0.45 -9.85
C VAL A 67 -1.68 0.05 -8.58
N VAL A 68 -1.50 1.37 -8.44
CA VAL A 68 -0.91 1.99 -7.26
C VAL A 68 -1.76 1.72 -6.02
N ASP A 69 -3.06 1.98 -6.07
CA ASP A 69 -3.97 1.76 -4.94
C ASP A 69 -4.19 0.25 -4.65
N MET A 70 -4.15 -0.59 -5.68
CA MET A 70 -4.20 -2.05 -5.51
C MET A 70 -2.94 -2.58 -4.83
N ASN A 71 -1.76 -2.09 -5.20
CA ASN A 71 -0.53 -2.37 -4.46
C ASN A 71 -0.65 -1.86 -3.02
N LEU A 72 -1.23 -0.68 -2.84
CA LEU A 72 -1.44 -0.04 -1.54
C LEU A 72 -2.23 -0.98 -0.62
N TYR A 73 -3.50 -1.22 -0.95
CA TYR A 73 -4.39 -2.06 -0.14
C TYR A 73 -3.96 -3.53 -0.11
N GLY A 74 -3.45 -4.07 -1.22
CA GLY A 74 -2.93 -5.43 -1.26
C GLY A 74 -1.79 -5.64 -0.27
N SER A 75 -0.85 -4.69 -0.19
CA SER A 75 0.32 -4.81 0.69
C SER A 75 -0.08 -4.80 2.16
N ILE A 76 -0.91 -3.83 2.58
CA ILE A 76 -1.32 -3.74 3.99
C ILE A 76 -2.13 -4.97 4.42
N PHE A 77 -3.05 -5.45 3.59
CA PHE A 77 -3.84 -6.63 3.90
C PHE A 77 -3.00 -7.90 3.98
N LEU A 78 -2.01 -8.07 3.10
CA LEU A 78 -1.08 -9.19 3.17
C LEU A 78 -0.20 -9.13 4.43
N ILE A 79 0.27 -7.95 4.83
CA ILE A 79 1.02 -7.76 6.08
C ILE A 79 0.15 -8.07 7.30
N THR A 80 -1.11 -7.61 7.32
CA THR A 80 -2.07 -7.94 8.38
C THR A 80 -2.32 -9.45 8.44
N LEU A 81 -2.48 -10.11 7.30
CA LEU A 81 -2.64 -11.56 7.24
C LEU A 81 -1.42 -12.30 7.80
N ILE A 82 -0.20 -11.84 7.46
CA ILE A 82 1.04 -12.40 8.02
C ILE A 82 1.10 -12.22 9.54
N ALA A 83 0.73 -11.04 10.05
CA ALA A 83 0.70 -10.75 11.48
C ALA A 83 -0.30 -11.66 12.21
N LEU A 84 -1.50 -11.83 11.65
CA LEU A 84 -2.53 -12.73 12.17
C LEU A 84 -2.09 -14.19 12.15
N ASP A 85 -1.53 -14.68 11.04
CA ASP A 85 -1.02 -16.06 10.94
C ASP A 85 0.06 -16.33 11.99
N CYS A 86 0.98 -15.38 12.20
CA CYS A 86 1.99 -15.49 13.24
C CYS A 86 1.39 -15.49 14.64
N CYS A 87 0.40 -14.63 14.90
CA CYS A 87 -0.29 -14.54 16.19
C CYS A 87 -1.04 -15.84 16.51
N ILE A 88 -1.75 -16.41 15.54
CA ILE A 88 -2.47 -17.69 15.67
C ILE A 88 -1.49 -18.83 15.92
N CYS A 89 -0.34 -18.87 15.23
CA CYS A 89 0.68 -19.89 15.47
C CYS A 89 1.23 -19.86 16.90
N VAL A 90 1.35 -18.66 17.51
CA VAL A 90 1.83 -18.50 18.89
C VAL A 90 0.75 -18.85 19.92
N GLN A 91 -0.49 -18.38 19.73
CA GLN A 91 -1.55 -18.56 20.71
C GLN A 91 -2.26 -19.93 20.63
N HIS A 92 -2.40 -20.47 19.42
CA HIS A 92 -3.20 -21.65 19.13
C HIS A 92 -2.46 -22.65 18.22
N PRO A 93 -1.34 -23.23 18.69
CA PRO A 93 -0.49 -24.08 17.86
C PRO A 93 -1.18 -25.34 17.36
N VAL A 94 -2.04 -25.97 18.17
CA VAL A 94 -2.82 -27.16 17.79
C VAL A 94 -3.82 -26.84 16.67
N TRP A 95 -4.45 -25.66 16.72
CA TRP A 95 -5.35 -25.23 15.64
C TRP A 95 -4.58 -24.94 14.36
N ALA A 96 -3.44 -24.25 14.48
CA ALA A 96 -2.57 -23.94 13.35
C ALA A 96 -2.07 -25.23 12.67
N GLN A 97 -1.72 -26.28 13.41
CA GLN A 97 -1.30 -27.54 12.82
C GLN A 97 -2.42 -28.24 12.03
N ASN A 98 -3.66 -28.16 12.52
CA ASN A 98 -4.78 -28.92 11.95
C ASN A 98 -5.56 -28.18 10.84
N HIS A 99 -5.60 -26.85 10.86
CA HIS A 99 -6.47 -26.06 9.96
C HIS A 99 -5.71 -25.17 8.98
N ARG A 100 -4.41 -24.94 9.18
CA ARG A 100 -3.58 -24.06 8.33
C ARG A 100 -3.21 -24.75 7.03
N THR A 101 -4.15 -24.77 6.10
CA THR A 101 -3.97 -25.37 4.77
C THR A 101 -3.67 -24.31 3.70
N ILE A 102 -2.95 -24.72 2.66
CA ILE A 102 -2.67 -23.87 1.48
C ILE A 102 -3.99 -23.45 0.79
N GLY A 103 -5.00 -24.31 0.80
CA GLY A 103 -6.32 -24.03 0.23
C GLY A 103 -7.03 -22.86 0.94
N LEU A 104 -7.02 -22.86 2.27
CA LEU A 104 -7.57 -21.75 3.07
C LEU A 104 -6.82 -20.44 2.79
N ALA A 105 -5.48 -20.48 2.80
CA ALA A 105 -4.66 -19.30 2.53
C ALA A 105 -4.96 -18.69 1.15
N LYS A 106 -5.12 -19.51 0.10
CA LYS A 106 -5.50 -19.04 -1.23
C LYS A 106 -6.86 -18.34 -1.24
N ARG A 107 -7.88 -18.92 -0.59
CA ARG A 107 -9.23 -18.32 -0.52
C ARG A 107 -9.21 -16.97 0.18
N VAL A 108 -8.49 -16.87 1.30
CA VAL A 108 -8.33 -15.61 2.04
C VAL A 108 -7.62 -14.56 1.18
N ILE A 109 -6.51 -14.90 0.54
CA ILE A 109 -5.76 -13.98 -0.32
C ILE A 109 -6.61 -13.47 -1.49
N ILE A 110 -7.37 -14.34 -2.15
CA ILE A 110 -8.29 -13.93 -3.22
C ILE A 110 -9.33 -12.93 -2.68
N GLY A 111 -9.89 -13.18 -1.50
CA GLY A 111 -10.80 -12.25 -0.84
C GLY A 111 -10.17 -10.89 -0.55
N LEU A 112 -8.91 -10.86 -0.10
CA LEU A 112 -8.18 -9.61 0.16
C LEU A 112 -7.90 -8.83 -1.14
N TRP A 113 -7.61 -9.50 -2.25
CA TRP A 113 -7.45 -8.85 -3.56
C TRP A 113 -8.77 -8.24 -4.07
N ILE A 114 -9.88 -8.95 -3.89
CA ILE A 114 -11.22 -8.43 -4.23
C ILE A 114 -11.54 -7.20 -3.36
N LEU A 115 -11.26 -7.28 -2.05
CA LEU A 115 -11.46 -6.16 -1.14
C LEU A 115 -10.61 -4.95 -1.52
N ALA A 116 -9.33 -5.16 -1.87
CA ALA A 116 -8.45 -4.11 -2.37
C ALA A 116 -9.04 -3.43 -3.61
N LEU A 117 -9.54 -4.23 -4.57
CA LEU A 117 -10.15 -3.70 -5.79
C LEU A 117 -11.37 -2.83 -5.48
N VAL A 118 -12.25 -3.29 -4.58
CA VAL A 118 -13.44 -2.53 -4.15
C VAL A 118 -13.07 -1.20 -3.51
N LEU A 119 -12.02 -1.16 -2.68
CA LEU A 119 -11.56 0.07 -2.03
C LEU A 119 -10.88 1.04 -3.01
N THR A 120 -10.25 0.52 -4.06
CA THR A 120 -9.63 1.33 -5.12
C THR A 120 -10.66 2.00 -6.04
N LEU A 121 -11.82 1.38 -6.27
CA LEU A 121 -12.81 1.85 -7.24
C LEU A 121 -13.12 3.35 -7.11
N PRO A 122 -13.47 3.89 -5.95
CA PRO A 122 -14.16 5.17 -6.01
C PRO A 122 -13.18 6.36 -5.97
N VAL A 123 -11.87 6.15 -5.69
CA VAL A 123 -10.80 7.09 -6.10
C VAL A 123 -10.69 7.14 -7.63
N THR A 124 -10.76 5.99 -8.29
CA THR A 124 -10.52 5.88 -9.74
C THR A 124 -11.64 6.46 -10.58
N ILE A 125 -12.86 6.58 -10.03
CA ILE A 125 -13.99 7.24 -10.68
C ILE A 125 -13.68 8.74 -10.89
N PHE A 126 -13.09 9.40 -9.89
CA PHE A 126 -12.85 10.85 -9.90
C PHE A 126 -11.55 11.30 -10.55
N ILE A 127 -10.60 10.38 -10.79
CA ILE A 127 -9.37 10.69 -11.51
C ILE A 127 -9.63 10.67 -13.01
N THR A 128 -9.23 11.73 -13.72
CA THR A 128 -9.35 11.79 -15.18
C THR A 128 -8.21 12.60 -15.79
N THR A 129 -8.18 12.65 -17.12
CA THR A 129 -7.28 13.51 -17.87
C THR A 129 -7.93 14.87 -18.11
N VAL A 130 -7.25 15.93 -17.71
CA VAL A 130 -7.71 17.32 -17.85
C VAL A 130 -6.75 18.05 -18.78
N LYS A 131 -7.27 18.97 -19.60
CA LYS A 131 -6.45 19.85 -20.44
C LYS A 131 -6.38 21.23 -19.80
N ASP A 132 -5.19 21.80 -19.79
CA ASP A 132 -4.94 23.19 -19.39
C ASP A 132 -5.07 24.14 -20.60
N GLU A 133 -5.01 25.45 -20.35
CA GLU A 133 -5.12 26.53 -21.35
C GLU A 133 -4.05 26.41 -22.46
N GLU A 134 -2.88 25.85 -22.15
CA GLU A 134 -1.79 25.58 -23.11
C GLU A 134 -1.93 24.23 -23.83
N GLU A 135 -3.12 23.61 -23.83
CA GLU A 135 -3.42 22.28 -24.37
C GLU A 135 -2.60 21.11 -23.75
N LYS A 136 -1.86 21.37 -22.67
CA LYS A 136 -1.15 20.34 -21.90
C LYS A 136 -2.15 19.44 -21.17
N ILE A 137 -1.94 18.14 -21.25
CA ILE A 137 -2.80 17.14 -20.59
C ILE A 137 -2.20 16.80 -19.23
N TYR A 138 -3.04 16.75 -18.19
CA TYR A 138 -2.68 16.35 -16.84
C TYR A 138 -3.56 15.20 -16.35
N CYS A 139 -3.01 14.30 -15.55
CA CYS A 139 -3.76 13.19 -14.94
C CYS A 139 -3.96 13.49 -13.45
N LEU A 140 -5.09 14.12 -13.14
CA LEU A 140 -5.39 14.66 -11.81
C LEU A 140 -6.83 14.37 -11.39
N PHE A 141 -7.11 14.60 -10.10
CA PHE A 141 -8.44 14.52 -9.56
C PHE A 141 -9.28 15.65 -10.15
N TYR A 142 -10.24 15.33 -11.01
CA TYR A 142 -11.03 16.35 -11.68
C TYR A 142 -12.38 16.49 -10.99
N CYS A 143 -12.57 17.67 -10.40
CA CYS A 143 -13.86 18.16 -9.97
C CYS A 143 -14.44 18.91 -11.17
N SER A 144 -15.50 18.40 -11.79
CA SER A 144 -16.09 19.06 -12.95
C SER A 144 -16.52 20.49 -12.61
N ASP A 145 -16.04 21.46 -13.41
CA ASP A 145 -16.50 22.86 -13.38
C ASP A 145 -17.96 23.04 -13.84
N ILE A 146 -18.65 21.95 -14.21
CA ILE A 146 -19.89 22.07 -14.98
C ILE A 146 -21.11 22.36 -14.11
N ILE A 147 -21.08 22.15 -12.78
CA ILE A 147 -22.19 22.57 -11.92
C ILE A 147 -21.67 22.90 -10.51
N GLU A 148 -21.72 24.17 -10.12
CA GLU A 148 -21.44 24.65 -8.74
C GLU A 148 -22.29 23.91 -7.68
N GLU A 149 -23.48 23.42 -8.07
CA GLU A 149 -24.35 22.53 -7.29
C GLU A 149 -23.82 21.09 -7.17
N GLY A 150 -23.17 20.55 -8.21
CA GLY A 150 -22.56 19.22 -8.18
C GLY A 150 -21.39 19.15 -7.20
N MET A 151 -20.61 20.22 -7.09
CA MET A 151 -19.51 20.32 -6.11
C MET A 151 -20.00 20.27 -4.65
N LYS A 152 -21.16 20.87 -4.35
CA LYS A 152 -21.74 20.86 -2.98
C LYS A 152 -22.06 19.47 -2.46
N VAL A 153 -22.38 18.53 -3.36
CA VAL A 153 -22.68 17.13 -3.01
C VAL A 153 -21.45 16.23 -3.19
N MET A 154 -20.68 16.44 -4.26
CA MET A 154 -19.55 15.57 -4.60
C MET A 154 -18.37 15.70 -3.63
N ILE A 155 -18.08 16.89 -3.10
CA ILE A 155 -17.01 17.10 -2.13
C ILE A 155 -17.28 16.36 -0.80
N PRO A 156 -18.43 16.56 -0.11
CA PRO A 156 -18.68 15.85 1.15
C PRO A 156 -18.79 14.34 0.95
N VAL A 157 -19.33 13.86 -0.19
CA VAL A 157 -19.32 12.42 -0.52
C VAL A 157 -17.90 11.90 -0.70
N SER A 158 -17.03 12.64 -1.42
CA SER A 158 -15.63 12.25 -1.61
C SER A 158 -14.85 12.25 -0.29
N ILE A 159 -15.10 13.23 0.59
CA ILE A 159 -14.52 13.28 1.95
C ILE A 159 -14.99 12.07 2.76
N ALA A 160 -16.30 11.80 2.78
CA ALA A 160 -16.86 10.68 3.52
C ALA A 160 -16.29 9.34 3.02
N CYS A 161 -16.25 9.13 1.71
CA CYS A 161 -15.64 7.96 1.07
C CYS A 161 -14.15 7.81 1.44
N THR A 162 -13.38 8.90 1.36
CA THR A 162 -11.96 8.92 1.70
C THR A 162 -11.74 8.54 3.17
N ILE A 163 -12.55 9.09 4.09
CA ILE A 163 -12.48 8.76 5.52
C ILE A 163 -12.86 7.30 5.75
N ILE A 164 -13.96 6.82 5.16
CA ILE A 164 -14.44 5.44 5.33
C ILE A 164 -13.37 4.45 4.85
N TRP A 165 -12.77 4.66 3.67
CA TRP A 165 -11.73 3.75 3.19
C TRP A 165 -10.38 3.95 3.87
N PHE A 166 -10.10 5.12 4.44
CA PHE A 166 -8.96 5.27 5.34
C PHE A 166 -9.14 4.41 6.60
N VAL A 167 -10.33 4.42 7.21
CA VAL A 167 -10.62 3.61 8.39
C VAL A 167 -10.53 2.11 8.04
N ILE A 168 -11.20 1.69 6.96
CA ILE A 168 -11.25 0.27 6.55
C ILE A 168 -9.90 -0.21 6.03
N GLY A 169 -9.26 0.57 5.18
CA GLY A 169 -8.07 0.18 4.44
C GLY A 169 -6.75 0.51 5.12
N PHE A 170 -6.75 1.31 6.20
CA PHE A 170 -5.54 1.67 6.95
C PHE A 170 -5.69 1.47 8.47
N SER A 171 -6.65 2.13 9.12
CA SER A 171 -6.74 2.14 10.59
C SER A 171 -7.02 0.76 11.19
N ILE A 172 -7.95 0.00 10.60
CA ILE A 172 -8.27 -1.37 11.04
C ILE A 172 -7.07 -2.31 10.85
N PRO A 173 -6.47 -2.44 9.65
CA PRO A 173 -5.28 -3.25 9.43
C PRO A 173 -4.12 -2.96 10.39
N VAL A 174 -3.81 -1.67 10.62
CA VAL A 174 -2.73 -1.24 11.53
C VAL A 174 -3.03 -1.69 12.96
N SER A 175 -4.27 -1.49 13.43
CA SER A 175 -4.67 -1.87 14.78
C SER A 175 -4.54 -3.38 15.00
N ILE A 176 -4.95 -4.19 14.01
CA ILE A 176 -4.79 -5.65 14.05
C ILE A 176 -3.31 -6.03 14.11
N ILE A 177 -2.46 -5.42 13.28
CA ILE A 177 -1.00 -5.65 13.26
C ILE A 177 -0.42 -5.35 14.65
N THR A 178 -0.71 -4.17 15.22
CA THR A 178 -0.20 -3.76 16.53
C THR A 178 -0.61 -4.72 17.64
N ILE A 179 -1.88 -5.12 17.67
CA ILE A 179 -2.37 -6.08 18.67
C ILE A 179 -1.67 -7.44 18.49
N CYS A 180 -1.58 -7.96 17.27
CA CYS A 180 -0.94 -9.25 16.99
C CYS A 180 0.51 -9.28 17.46
N TYR A 181 1.31 -8.28 17.10
CA TYR A 181 2.70 -8.22 17.51
C TYR A 181 2.87 -7.94 19.01
N GLY A 182 1.97 -7.15 19.62
CA GLY A 182 1.93 -6.96 21.07
C GLY A 182 1.71 -8.28 21.83
N VAL A 183 0.80 -9.12 21.35
CA VAL A 183 0.57 -10.45 21.97
C VAL A 183 1.74 -11.40 21.72
N ILE A 184 2.33 -11.38 20.53
CA ILE A 184 3.55 -12.17 20.24
C ILE A 184 4.67 -11.75 21.21
N ALA A 185 4.89 -10.45 21.41
CA ALA A 185 5.91 -9.94 22.32
C ALA A 185 5.66 -10.34 23.79
N ALA A 186 4.40 -10.33 24.23
CA ALA A 186 4.04 -10.73 25.60
C ALA A 186 4.23 -12.23 25.86
N ASN A 187 4.02 -13.07 24.84
CA ASN A 187 4.13 -14.53 24.94
C ASN A 187 5.55 -15.06 24.75
N VAL A 188 6.41 -14.36 23.98
CA VAL A 188 7.81 -14.73 23.80
C VAL A 188 8.64 -14.24 25.00
N ARG A 189 8.45 -14.87 26.17
CA ARG A 189 9.26 -14.59 27.37
C ARG A 189 10.66 -15.22 27.19
N LYS A 190 11.70 -14.37 27.12
CA LYS A 190 13.15 -14.67 27.12
C LYS A 190 13.82 -15.19 25.83
N LYS A 191 13.72 -14.49 24.69
CA LYS A 191 14.55 -14.73 23.48
C LYS A 191 14.89 -13.40 22.75
N PRO A 192 15.94 -13.33 21.90
CA PRO A 192 16.73 -12.12 21.69
C PRO A 192 15.92 -10.98 21.04
N VAL A 193 16.01 -9.82 21.68
CA VAL A 193 15.34 -8.54 21.39
C VAL A 193 15.48 -8.08 19.93
N THR A 194 16.58 -8.45 19.27
CA THR A 194 16.96 -7.99 17.93
C THR A 194 16.02 -8.43 16.79
N LEU A 195 15.27 -9.53 16.94
CA LEU A 195 14.33 -10.01 15.92
C LEU A 195 12.99 -9.25 15.92
N TYR A 196 12.59 -8.70 17.07
CA TYR A 196 11.33 -7.96 17.25
C TYR A 196 11.47 -6.50 16.79
N GLU A 197 12.63 -5.88 17.07
CA GLU A 197 12.92 -4.50 16.70
C GLU A 197 12.90 -4.26 15.18
N SER A 198 13.42 -5.19 14.38
CA SER A 198 13.38 -5.06 12.91
C SER A 198 11.96 -5.16 12.33
N SER A 199 11.09 -5.96 12.96
CA SER A 199 9.68 -6.07 12.55
C SER A 199 8.88 -4.82 12.95
N LEU A 200 9.09 -4.30 14.16
CA LEU A 200 8.47 -3.05 14.60
C LEU A 200 8.91 -1.85 13.76
N LEU A 201 10.21 -1.77 13.42
CA LEU A 201 10.73 -0.68 12.61
C LEU A 201 10.08 -0.67 11.21
N SER A 202 9.93 -1.85 10.60
CA SER A 202 9.19 -2.01 9.35
C SER A 202 7.76 -1.48 9.44
N GLN A 203 7.05 -1.82 10.53
CA GLN A 203 5.66 -1.43 10.73
C GLN A 203 5.54 0.06 11.01
N PHE A 204 6.51 0.65 11.70
CA PHE A 204 6.58 2.09 11.92
C PHE A 204 6.89 2.85 10.64
N THR A 205 7.82 2.37 9.82
CA THR A 205 8.09 2.94 8.49
C THR A 205 6.87 2.83 7.58
N PHE A 206 6.19 1.67 7.60
CA PHE A 206 4.93 1.48 6.90
C PHE A 206 3.85 2.44 7.43
N PHE A 207 3.68 2.57 8.74
CA PHE A 207 2.70 3.50 9.30
C PHE A 207 2.99 4.94 8.89
N LEU A 208 4.24 5.41 9.02
CA LEU A 208 4.62 6.78 8.69
C LEU A 208 4.41 7.10 7.21
N CYS A 209 4.93 6.25 6.32
CA CYS A 209 4.86 6.52 4.87
C CYS A 209 3.40 6.59 4.39
N TRP A 210 2.53 5.77 4.99
CA TRP A 210 1.15 5.58 4.53
C TRP A 210 0.17 6.52 5.22
N PHE A 211 0.38 6.80 6.51
CA PHE A 211 -0.34 7.85 7.21
C PHE A 211 -0.11 9.20 6.53
N SER A 212 1.15 9.53 6.19
CA SER A 212 1.46 10.76 5.45
C SER A 212 0.76 10.81 4.09
N PHE A 213 0.68 9.69 3.35
CA PHE A 213 -0.04 9.64 2.08
C PHE A 213 -1.54 9.92 2.25
N HIS A 214 -2.22 9.19 3.13
CA HIS A 214 -3.66 9.35 3.34
C HIS A 214 -4.03 10.71 3.95
N LEU A 215 -3.19 11.25 4.82
CA LEU A 215 -3.37 12.59 5.37
C LEU A 215 -3.35 13.63 4.25
N VAL A 216 -2.34 13.58 3.38
CA VAL A 216 -2.22 14.55 2.28
C VAL A 216 -3.33 14.34 1.26
N ALA A 217 -3.73 13.10 0.96
CA ALA A 217 -4.87 12.80 0.09
C ALA A 217 -6.20 13.36 0.65
N LEU A 218 -6.41 13.28 1.97
CA LEU A 218 -7.58 13.89 2.60
C LEU A 218 -7.52 15.42 2.49
N LEU A 219 -6.36 16.02 2.76
CA LEU A 219 -6.16 17.47 2.67
C LEU A 219 -6.37 18.00 1.24
N THR A 220 -5.93 17.26 0.21
CA THR A 220 -6.15 17.66 -1.19
C THR A 220 -7.63 17.60 -1.58
N VAL A 221 -8.40 16.63 -1.08
CA VAL A 221 -9.86 16.57 -1.30
C VAL A 221 -10.57 17.69 -0.54
N VAL A 222 -10.22 17.93 0.73
CA VAL A 222 -10.85 18.97 1.57
C VAL A 222 -10.58 20.37 1.03
N TRP A 223 -9.35 20.64 0.57
CA TRP A 223 -8.94 21.96 0.10
C TRP A 223 -8.95 22.10 -1.42
N VAL A 224 -9.59 21.18 -2.16
CA VAL A 224 -9.63 21.19 -3.63
C VAL A 224 -10.13 22.53 -4.18
N ARG A 225 -11.14 23.15 -3.56
CA ARG A 225 -11.69 24.46 -3.98
C ARG A 225 -10.68 25.59 -3.83
N GLU A 226 -9.96 25.61 -2.72
CA GLU A 226 -8.93 26.64 -2.48
C GLU A 226 -7.71 26.41 -3.37
N MET A 227 -7.40 25.16 -3.71
CA MET A 227 -6.36 24.82 -4.69
C MET A 227 -6.68 25.30 -6.10
N MET A 228 -7.93 25.17 -6.55
CA MET A 228 -8.35 25.71 -7.84
C MET A 228 -8.24 27.24 -7.91
N ASN A 229 -8.39 27.91 -6.76
CA ASN A 229 -8.18 29.36 -6.63
C ASN A 229 -6.70 29.76 -6.46
N GLY A 230 -5.76 28.84 -6.70
CA GLY A 230 -4.32 29.08 -6.62
C GLY A 230 -3.72 29.09 -5.20
N LYS A 231 -4.51 28.76 -4.16
CA LYS A 231 -4.00 28.65 -2.78
C LYS A 231 -3.49 27.23 -2.51
N TYR A 232 -2.63 27.07 -1.51
CA TYR A 232 -2.13 25.75 -1.07
C TYR A 232 -1.46 24.89 -2.16
N LEU A 233 -0.80 25.51 -3.15
CA LEU A 233 -0.01 24.80 -4.17
C LEU A 233 1.05 23.85 -3.56
N ILE A 234 1.51 24.14 -2.33
CA ILE A 234 2.37 23.28 -1.52
C ILE A 234 1.83 21.85 -1.36
N LEU A 235 0.51 21.65 -1.37
CA LEU A 235 -0.12 20.34 -1.27
C LEU A 235 0.14 19.48 -2.51
N LEU A 236 0.28 20.08 -3.70
CA LEU A 236 0.62 19.36 -4.92
C LEU A 236 2.05 18.78 -4.83
N ILE A 237 2.98 19.59 -4.33
CA ILE A 237 4.37 19.19 -4.07
C ILE A 237 4.39 18.09 -3.01
N LEU A 238 3.66 18.29 -1.91
CA LEU A 238 3.57 17.35 -0.81
C LEU A 238 2.94 16.03 -1.25
N PHE A 239 1.92 16.05 -2.10
CA PHE A 239 1.26 14.86 -2.65
C PHE A 239 2.23 14.01 -3.50
N ASN A 240 3.05 14.65 -4.33
CA ASN A 240 4.10 13.96 -5.09
C ASN A 240 5.20 13.39 -4.17
N LEU A 241 5.54 14.11 -3.09
CA LEU A 241 6.52 13.64 -2.10
C LEU A 241 6.01 12.40 -1.35
N VAL A 242 4.77 12.42 -0.85
CA VAL A 242 4.21 11.27 -0.13
C VAL A 242 3.94 10.09 -1.06
N LYS A 243 3.62 10.32 -2.33
CA LYS A 243 3.60 9.26 -3.36
C LYS A 243 4.98 8.62 -3.54
N SER A 244 6.03 9.43 -3.58
CA SER A 244 7.42 8.94 -3.65
C SER A 244 7.81 8.14 -2.41
N LEU A 245 7.36 8.58 -1.24
CA LEU A 245 7.59 7.91 0.03
C LEU A 245 6.85 6.57 0.12
N ALA A 246 5.59 6.51 -0.33
CA ALA A 246 4.83 5.27 -0.47
C ALA A 246 5.51 4.32 -1.45
N ALA A 247 6.07 4.83 -2.56
CA ALA A 247 6.81 4.04 -3.54
C ALA A 247 8.05 3.35 -2.94
N LEU A 248 8.77 4.05 -2.07
CA LEU A 248 9.95 3.50 -1.40
C LEU A 248 9.60 2.31 -0.50
N ASN A 249 8.40 2.27 0.06
CA ASN A 249 7.97 1.17 0.93
C ASN A 249 7.95 -0.18 0.19
N SER A 250 7.54 -0.21 -1.09
CA SER A 250 7.60 -1.42 -1.94
C SER A 250 9.02 -1.96 -2.19
N CYS A 251 10.06 -1.13 -2.01
CA CYS A 251 11.45 -1.57 -2.09
C CYS A 251 12.00 -2.07 -0.76
N LEU A 252 11.44 -1.62 0.36
CA LEU A 252 11.86 -2.03 1.70
C LEU A 252 11.31 -3.41 2.05
N ASN A 253 10.14 -3.78 1.51
CA ASN A 253 9.47 -5.06 1.70
C ASN A 253 10.41 -6.30 1.55
N PRO A 254 11.18 -6.48 0.44
CA PRO A 254 12.15 -7.59 0.32
C PRO A 254 13.26 -7.63 1.37
N ILE A 255 13.81 -6.46 1.73
CA ILE A 255 14.87 -6.35 2.74
C ILE A 255 14.30 -6.83 4.08
N LEU A 256 13.07 -6.43 4.39
CA LEU A 256 12.36 -6.84 5.59
C LEU A 256 12.05 -8.35 5.60
N TYR A 257 11.70 -8.97 4.47
CA TYR A 257 11.49 -10.43 4.41
C TYR A 257 12.77 -11.23 4.60
N PHE A 258 13.90 -10.72 4.09
CA PHE A 258 15.19 -11.36 4.27
C PHE A 258 15.60 -11.39 5.74
N PHE A 259 15.41 -10.27 6.46
CA PHE A 259 15.77 -10.17 7.88
C PHE A 259 14.73 -10.82 8.82
N VAL A 260 13.44 -10.67 8.53
CA VAL A 260 12.33 -11.12 9.41
C VAL A 260 11.86 -12.53 9.04
N GLY A 261 11.60 -12.85 7.77
CA GLY A 261 10.85 -14.06 7.37
C GLY A 261 11.62 -15.38 7.46
N GLN A 262 12.86 -15.44 6.96
CA GLN A 262 13.57 -16.73 6.85
C GLN A 262 14.06 -17.27 8.19
N ASN A 263 14.41 -16.38 9.12
CA ASN A 263 14.90 -16.77 10.43
C ASN A 263 13.77 -16.84 11.47
N PHE A 264 12.75 -15.98 11.41
CA PHE A 264 11.70 -15.96 12.42
C PHE A 264 10.74 -17.15 12.28
N GLN A 265 10.15 -17.42 11.10
CA GLN A 265 9.15 -18.48 10.96
C GLN A 265 9.75 -19.89 11.11
N LYS A 266 10.95 -20.12 10.56
CA LYS A 266 11.67 -21.40 10.74
C LYS A 266 12.09 -21.62 12.20
N ARG A 267 12.55 -20.58 12.90
CA ARG A 267 12.90 -20.70 14.32
C ARG A 267 11.66 -20.80 15.21
N LEU A 268 10.58 -20.08 14.92
CA LEU A 268 9.33 -20.15 15.67
C LEU A 268 8.72 -21.56 15.60
N MET A 269 8.66 -22.16 14.41
CA MET A 269 8.21 -23.55 14.25
C MET A 269 9.17 -24.58 14.86
N TYR A 270 10.47 -24.27 14.96
CA TYR A 270 11.45 -25.13 15.64
C TYR A 270 11.38 -25.04 17.18
N TYR A 271 10.81 -23.94 17.73
CA TYR A 271 10.71 -23.70 19.18
C TYR A 271 9.30 -23.92 19.74
N LEU A 272 8.33 -24.26 18.90
CA LEU A 272 7.00 -24.70 19.32
C LEU A 272 7.05 -26.25 19.48
N PRO A 273 6.73 -26.79 20.67
CA PRO A 273 6.79 -28.21 20.96
C PRO A 273 5.75 -29.03 20.19
#